data_AF-A0A3D0NH35-F1
#
_entry.id   AF-A0A3D0NH35-F1
#
_cell.length_a   1.000
_cell.length_b   1.000
_cell.length_c   1.000
_cell.angle_alpha   90.00
_cell.angle_beta   90.00
_cell.angle_gamma   90.00
#
_symmetry.space_group_name_H-M   'P 1'
#
loop_
_entity.id
_entity.type
_entity.pdbx_description
1 polymer ?
#
loop_
_entity_poly.entity_id
_entity_poly.type
_entity_poly.pdbx_seq_one_letter_code
_entity_poly.pdbx_strand_id
1 'polypeptide(L)'
;MAETTITNLPNAAPLTGTERVPMDQGGTTVDATTAAIAALAAATNLSYDPATRLLSSSTGADATLPLVSTTAAGLVPPGWLTGAEAAILPHIHGALAGVVYEHVRNVSGAVMAAMTPYHVVGSQGDTDRVQIVPADSSDPQTMPASGILMTALANNEDGHGVIAGVPTGLNTVANPSGTTLYVGSGVLTATAPAANVQAVAVVGRSHASTGSLAVAIAPALGNAALRNVGTTAGTVAAGDAVAALQARLDQFRDAATFYVSKRISASDSNNGTSEGEPFLAIGAAVAAANAYVTANPGAKTKIIVGPGRFVEAALPLRLKPNILIQGALQRATTIQPAAGQELNSIIAVDSGCMICDLTFAGHQAQSTSPTDSTVGTRAWAITFNEQANGGAGVILTASPYIKDCLSLTAEDDAGEAGSTSTGDCGGGVEVDGA
;
A
#
# COMPACT_ATOMS: atom_id res chain seq x y z
N MET A 1 -50.75 57.81 27.39
CA MET A 1 -51.67 58.90 27.01
C MET A 1 -51.72 59.88 28.16
N ALA A 2 -51.49 61.17 27.91
CA ALA A 2 -51.57 62.20 28.95
C ALA A 2 -53.04 62.53 29.25
N GLU A 3 -53.43 62.55 30.52
CA GLU A 3 -54.77 62.98 30.93
C GLU A 3 -55.00 64.44 30.51
N THR A 4 -56.04 64.68 29.72
CA THR A 4 -56.46 66.03 29.34
C THR A 4 -57.73 66.34 30.10
N THR A 5 -57.63 67.15 31.16
CA THR A 5 -58.77 67.54 31.98
C THR A 5 -59.51 68.72 31.33
N ILE A 6 -60.79 68.57 31.03
CA ILE A 6 -61.63 69.67 30.57
C ILE A 6 -62.15 70.42 31.81
N THR A 7 -61.64 71.62 32.07
CA THR A 7 -62.05 72.46 33.20
C THR A 7 -63.13 73.48 32.80
N ASN A 8 -63.98 73.85 33.77
CA ASN A 8 -65.04 74.88 33.72
C ASN A 8 -66.44 74.46 33.21
N LEU A 9 -66.85 73.20 33.37
CA LEU A 9 -68.26 72.83 33.19
C LEU A 9 -69.05 73.10 34.48
N PRO A 10 -70.11 73.94 34.46
CA PRO A 10 -70.97 74.14 35.63
C PRO A 10 -71.74 72.84 35.90
N ASN A 11 -71.61 72.28 37.12
CA ASN A 11 -72.11 70.96 37.55
C ASN A 11 -71.39 69.71 36.97
N ALA A 12 -70.06 69.73 36.87
CA ALA A 12 -69.30 68.53 36.54
C ALA A 12 -69.41 67.46 37.65
N ALA A 13 -70.24 66.42 37.42
CA ALA A 13 -70.16 65.16 38.14
C ALA A 13 -69.09 64.25 37.49
N PRO A 14 -68.50 63.28 38.23
CA PRO A 14 -67.64 62.28 37.62
C PRO A 14 -68.38 61.57 36.50
N LEU A 15 -67.78 61.53 35.31
CA LEU A 15 -68.39 60.85 34.16
C LEU A 15 -68.54 59.36 34.49
N THR A 16 -69.78 58.88 34.44
CA THR A 16 -70.20 57.52 34.77
C THR A 16 -70.09 56.56 33.58
N GLY A 17 -69.76 57.07 32.39
CA GLY A 17 -69.61 56.30 31.16
C GLY A 17 -70.88 56.21 30.31
N THR A 18 -72.00 56.77 30.79
CA THR A 18 -73.27 56.85 30.04
C THR A 18 -73.49 58.21 29.37
N GLU A 19 -72.61 59.17 29.65
CA GLU A 19 -72.69 60.50 29.07
C GLU A 19 -72.47 60.44 27.55
N ARG A 20 -73.21 61.29 26.84
CA ARG A 20 -73.12 61.41 25.38
C ARG A 20 -72.42 62.71 25.03
N VAL A 21 -71.42 62.62 24.16
CA VAL A 21 -70.68 63.78 23.68
C VAL A 21 -71.19 64.07 22.26
N PRO A 22 -71.76 65.26 22.01
CA PRO A 22 -72.12 65.65 20.66
C PRO A 22 -70.83 65.80 19.84
N MET A 23 -70.71 64.99 18.79
CA MET A 23 -69.61 65.06 17.84
C MET A 23 -70.18 65.51 16.50
N ASP A 24 -69.56 66.54 15.90
CA ASP A 24 -69.89 66.98 14.56
C ASP A 24 -69.06 66.16 13.56
N GLN A 25 -69.73 65.28 12.82
CA GLN A 25 -69.12 64.53 11.73
C GLN A 25 -69.78 64.95 10.41
N GLY A 26 -69.21 65.97 9.77
CA GLY A 26 -69.67 66.44 8.46
C GLY A 26 -70.99 67.21 8.49
N GLY A 27 -71.24 68.01 9.53
CA GLY A 27 -72.39 68.92 9.62
C GLY A 27 -73.67 68.32 10.21
N THR A 28 -73.60 67.09 10.71
CA THR A 28 -74.71 66.45 11.44
C THR A 28 -74.24 66.11 12.84
N THR A 29 -74.87 66.68 13.86
CA THR A 29 -74.57 66.32 15.26
C THR A 29 -75.15 64.95 15.54
N VAL A 30 -74.27 63.97 15.74
CA VAL A 30 -74.66 62.62 16.15
C VAL A 30 -74.08 62.42 17.54
N ASP A 31 -74.90 62.20 18.56
CA ASP A 31 -74.32 61.97 19.89
C ASP A 31 -73.89 60.50 20.05
N ALA A 32 -72.59 60.32 20.27
CA ALA A 32 -71.98 59.05 20.60
C ALA A 32 -71.77 58.99 22.12
N THR A 33 -71.99 57.83 22.72
CA THR A 33 -71.58 57.61 24.11
C THR A 33 -70.05 57.70 24.19
N THR A 34 -69.50 58.15 25.32
CA THR A 34 -68.04 58.21 25.53
C THR A 34 -67.36 56.85 25.28
N ALA A 35 -68.08 55.75 25.55
CA ALA A 35 -67.67 54.38 25.25
C ALA A 35 -67.54 54.10 23.74
N ALA A 36 -68.42 54.66 22.89
CA ALA A 36 -68.35 54.48 21.43
C ALA A 36 -67.17 55.27 20.81
N ILE A 37 -66.81 56.43 21.38
CA ILE A 37 -65.63 57.20 20.96
C ILE A 37 -64.34 56.49 21.38
N ALA A 38 -64.29 55.91 22.56
CA ALA A 38 -63.15 55.10 23.01
C ALA A 38 -62.94 53.83 22.16
N ALA A 39 -64.03 53.25 21.63
CA ALA A 39 -63.96 52.14 20.68
C ALA A 39 -63.44 52.53 19.29
N LEU A 40 -63.36 53.83 18.98
CA LEU A 40 -62.74 54.39 17.77
C LEU A 40 -61.23 54.65 17.96
N ALA A 41 -60.61 54.11 19.01
CA ALA A 41 -59.15 54.09 19.12
C ALA A 41 -58.57 53.30 17.94
N ALA A 42 -57.66 53.92 17.19
CA ALA A 42 -57.08 53.35 15.98
C ALA A 42 -56.58 51.92 16.24
N ALA A 43 -57.05 50.96 15.44
CA ALA A 43 -56.49 49.62 15.43
C ALA A 43 -54.96 49.73 15.29
N THR A 44 -54.22 48.95 16.07
CA THR A 44 -52.76 48.93 15.98
C THR A 44 -52.36 48.44 14.59
N ASN A 45 -51.88 49.36 13.75
CA ASN A 45 -51.38 49.03 12.43
C ASN A 45 -49.94 48.57 12.57
N LEU A 46 -49.66 47.37 12.08
CA LEU A 46 -48.31 46.84 11.98
C LEU A 46 -47.80 47.10 10.57
N SER A 47 -46.62 47.72 10.47
CA SER A 47 -45.91 47.90 9.21
C SER A 47 -44.60 47.12 9.23
N TYR A 48 -44.24 46.55 8.08
CA TYR A 48 -42.98 45.86 7.86
C TYR A 48 -42.12 46.67 6.89
N ASP A 49 -40.91 47.03 7.32
CA ASP A 49 -39.90 47.59 6.42
C ASP A 49 -38.97 46.47 5.92
N PRO A 50 -39.03 46.10 4.63
CA PRO A 50 -38.21 45.03 4.07
C PRO A 50 -36.70 45.38 4.01
N ALA A 51 -36.33 46.65 4.02
CA ALA A 51 -34.91 47.05 3.97
C ALA A 51 -34.22 46.86 5.33
N THR A 52 -34.94 47.16 6.42
CA THR A 52 -34.41 47.06 7.80
C THR A 52 -34.88 45.82 8.54
N ARG A 53 -35.84 45.08 7.98
CA ARG A 53 -36.52 43.92 8.58
C ARG A 53 -37.21 44.24 9.91
N LEU A 54 -37.58 45.51 10.15
CA LEU A 54 -38.24 45.94 11.39
C LEU A 54 -39.77 45.83 11.24
N LEU A 55 -40.42 45.21 12.22
CA LEU A 55 -41.87 45.28 12.41
C LEU A 55 -42.17 46.43 13.38
N SER A 56 -42.91 47.44 12.91
CA SER A 56 -43.24 48.62 13.70
C SER A 56 -44.72 48.64 14.06
N SER A 57 -45.01 48.91 15.33
CA SER A 57 -46.37 49.14 15.84
C SER A 57 -46.67 50.64 15.83
N SER A 58 -47.78 51.04 15.18
CA SER A 58 -48.20 52.44 15.12
C SER A 58 -48.53 53.04 16.49
N THR A 59 -48.68 52.22 17.53
CA THR A 59 -48.99 52.65 18.90
C THR A 59 -47.83 52.44 19.89
N GLY A 60 -46.72 51.84 19.46
CA GLY A 60 -45.56 51.52 20.32
C GLY A 60 -45.83 50.48 21.42
N ALA A 61 -47.06 49.97 21.52
CA ALA A 61 -47.44 48.87 22.41
C ALA A 61 -47.21 47.51 21.74
N ASP A 62 -46.94 46.48 22.55
CA ASP A 62 -46.85 45.08 22.10
C ASP A 62 -48.15 44.68 21.39
N ALA A 63 -48.08 44.46 20.08
CA ALA A 63 -49.19 43.92 19.31
C ALA A 63 -49.05 42.39 19.28
N THR A 64 -50.12 41.68 19.62
CA THR A 64 -50.16 40.23 19.41
C THR A 64 -50.29 39.97 17.92
N LEU A 65 -49.23 39.45 17.29
CA LEU A 65 -49.30 38.99 15.91
C LEU A 65 -50.36 37.87 15.81
N PRO A 66 -51.32 37.95 14.87
CA PRO A 66 -52.26 36.87 14.63
C PRO A 66 -51.51 35.57 14.39
N LEU A 67 -51.99 34.45 14.96
CA LEU A 67 -51.41 33.14 14.73
C LEU A 67 -51.33 32.89 13.21
N VAL A 68 -50.10 32.80 12.73
CA VAL A 68 -49.75 32.79 11.31
C VAL A 68 -50.39 31.56 10.66
N SER A 69 -51.51 31.75 9.95
CA SER A 69 -52.27 30.66 9.35
C SER A 69 -52.51 30.83 7.84
N THR A 70 -52.07 31.93 7.21
CA THR A 70 -52.25 32.09 5.77
C THR A 70 -51.11 32.83 5.07
N THR A 71 -50.85 32.35 3.85
CA THR A 71 -49.83 32.58 2.82
C THR A 71 -49.39 34.02 2.47
N ALA A 72 -49.93 35.06 3.09
CA ALA A 72 -49.70 36.45 2.64
C ALA A 72 -48.65 37.25 3.44
N ALA A 73 -48.16 36.74 4.58
CA ALA A 73 -47.10 37.39 5.35
C ALA A 73 -45.83 36.56 5.24
N GLY A 74 -44.80 37.09 4.56
CA GLY A 74 -43.48 36.48 4.37
C GLY A 74 -42.64 36.26 5.64
N LEU A 75 -43.29 35.95 6.75
CA LEU A 75 -42.70 35.56 8.02
C LEU A 75 -43.26 34.17 8.36
N VAL A 76 -42.64 33.15 7.76
CA VAL A 76 -43.01 31.75 8.02
C VAL A 76 -42.71 31.44 9.50
N PRO A 77 -43.67 30.96 10.30
CA PRO A 77 -43.41 30.56 11.68
C PRO A 77 -42.46 29.36 11.71
N PRO A 78 -41.77 29.07 12.82
CA PRO A 78 -40.96 27.87 12.97
C PRO A 78 -41.86 26.62 13.04
N GLY A 79 -42.33 26.19 11.88
CA GLY A 79 -43.11 24.99 11.63
C GLY A 79 -42.70 24.44 10.26
N TRP A 80 -42.67 23.11 10.15
CA TRP A 80 -42.23 22.36 8.98
C TRP A 80 -42.75 22.96 7.67
N LEU A 81 -41.85 23.38 6.77
CA LEU A 81 -42.19 23.59 5.36
C LEU A 81 -42.76 22.26 4.83
N THR A 82 -44.07 22.18 4.76
CA THR A 82 -44.82 21.01 4.29
C THR A 82 -45.53 21.40 3.01
N GLY A 83 -44.74 21.68 1.98
CA GLY A 83 -45.23 21.87 0.62
C GLY A 83 -44.97 20.60 -0.19
N ALA A 84 -45.89 20.22 -1.07
CA ALA A 84 -45.65 19.22 -2.12
C ALA A 84 -44.71 19.76 -3.23
N GLU A 85 -44.37 21.05 -3.17
CA GLU A 85 -43.55 21.76 -4.14
C GLU A 85 -42.14 22.03 -3.59
N ALA A 86 -41.16 22.14 -4.49
CA ALA A 86 -39.76 22.35 -4.14
C ALA A 86 -39.56 23.69 -3.41
N ALA A 87 -39.02 23.64 -2.19
CA ALA A 87 -38.60 24.83 -1.46
C ALA A 87 -37.24 25.32 -1.99
N ILE A 88 -37.21 26.51 -2.60
CA ILE A 88 -35.97 27.15 -3.03
C ILE A 88 -35.35 27.87 -1.83
N LEU A 89 -34.37 27.24 -1.18
CA LEU A 89 -33.65 27.79 -0.03
C LEU A 89 -32.17 27.99 -0.41
N PRO A 90 -31.61 29.21 -0.32
CA PRO A 90 -30.20 29.45 -0.61
C PRO A 90 -29.26 28.78 0.40
N HIS A 91 -29.72 28.56 1.63
CA HIS A 91 -29.03 27.79 2.67
C HIS A 91 -30.06 27.29 3.70
N ILE A 92 -29.74 26.17 4.35
CA ILE A 92 -30.48 25.65 5.50
C ILE A 92 -29.60 25.85 6.74
N HIS A 93 -30.05 26.68 7.69
CA HIS A 93 -29.43 26.80 9.01
C HIS A 93 -30.29 26.06 10.04
N GLY A 94 -29.86 24.88 10.48
CA GLY A 94 -30.60 24.07 11.46
C GLY A 94 -30.12 22.62 11.53
N ALA A 95 -30.67 21.85 12.46
CA ALA A 95 -30.42 20.42 12.55
C ALA A 95 -31.27 19.67 11.52
N LEU A 96 -30.63 18.99 10.56
CA LEU A 96 -31.33 18.10 9.63
C LEU A 96 -31.48 16.71 10.26
N ALA A 97 -32.71 16.34 10.62
CA ALA A 97 -33.04 15.00 11.08
C ALA A 97 -33.58 14.18 9.89
N GLY A 98 -32.77 13.30 9.30
CA GLY A 98 -33.19 12.42 8.20
C GLY A 98 -32.10 12.10 7.21
N VAL A 99 -32.52 11.74 5.99
CA VAL A 99 -31.64 11.46 4.85
C VAL A 99 -31.67 12.60 3.84
N VAL A 100 -30.54 12.84 3.18
CA VAL A 100 -30.47 13.60 1.94
C VAL A 100 -30.50 12.60 0.80
N TYR A 101 -31.47 12.73 -0.08
CA TYR A 101 -31.65 11.86 -1.24
C TYR A 101 -31.67 12.65 -2.55
N GLU A 102 -31.38 11.97 -3.65
CA GLU A 102 -31.53 12.45 -5.01
C GLU A 102 -32.50 11.55 -5.80
N HIS A 103 -33.07 12.10 -6.87
CA HIS A 103 -33.93 11.34 -7.78
C HIS A 103 -33.09 10.62 -8.84
N VAL A 104 -33.28 9.32 -8.96
CA VAL A 104 -32.46 8.45 -9.82
C VAL A 104 -33.31 7.60 -10.74
N ARG A 105 -32.72 7.17 -11.85
CA ARG A 105 -33.28 6.18 -12.79
C ARG A 105 -32.26 5.09 -13.08
N ASN A 106 -32.69 3.84 -12.95
CA ASN A 106 -31.86 2.68 -13.26
C ASN A 106 -31.76 2.46 -14.78
N VAL A 107 -30.55 2.46 -15.32
CA VAL A 107 -30.25 2.17 -16.75
C VAL A 107 -29.34 0.97 -16.94
N SER A 108 -29.16 0.15 -15.91
CA SER A 108 -28.23 -0.99 -15.90
C SER A 108 -28.66 -2.20 -16.72
N GLY A 109 -29.91 -2.23 -17.23
CA GLY A 109 -30.47 -3.38 -17.94
C GLY A 109 -31.02 -4.49 -17.03
N ALA A 110 -30.86 -4.38 -15.71
CA ALA A 110 -31.34 -5.35 -14.72
C ALA A 110 -32.00 -4.67 -13.52
N VAL A 111 -32.60 -5.45 -12.61
CA VAL A 111 -33.14 -4.94 -11.34
C VAL A 111 -31.99 -4.68 -10.38
N MET A 112 -31.91 -3.47 -9.84
CA MET A 112 -31.01 -3.13 -8.73
C MET A 112 -31.75 -3.35 -7.41
N ALA A 113 -31.18 -4.11 -6.48
CA ALA A 113 -31.81 -4.37 -5.19
C ALA A 113 -31.69 -3.17 -4.23
N ALA A 114 -32.47 -3.19 -3.15
CA ALA A 114 -32.24 -2.29 -2.04
C ALA A 114 -30.82 -2.50 -1.47
N MET A 115 -30.21 -1.43 -0.96
CA MET A 115 -28.80 -1.38 -0.50
C MET A 115 -27.75 -1.58 -1.60
N THR A 116 -28.11 -1.60 -2.88
CA THR A 116 -27.12 -1.54 -3.95
C THR A 116 -26.45 -0.15 -3.96
N PRO A 117 -25.11 -0.05 -3.87
CA PRO A 117 -24.39 1.19 -4.13
C PRO A 117 -24.45 1.48 -5.63
N TYR A 118 -24.59 2.74 -6.01
CA TYR A 118 -24.72 3.12 -7.41
C TYR A 118 -23.72 4.19 -7.82
N HIS A 119 -23.38 4.17 -9.11
CA HIS A 119 -22.57 5.14 -9.82
C HIS A 119 -23.42 5.91 -10.82
N VAL A 120 -23.16 7.20 -10.95
CA VAL A 120 -23.86 8.10 -11.86
C VAL A 120 -23.20 8.08 -13.24
N VAL A 121 -23.96 7.69 -14.27
CA VAL A 121 -23.46 7.60 -15.65
C VAL A 121 -23.90 8.75 -16.56
N GLY A 122 -24.85 9.57 -16.10
CA GLY A 122 -25.35 10.71 -16.86
C GLY A 122 -26.64 11.28 -16.26
N SER A 123 -27.28 12.19 -16.98
CA SER A 123 -28.60 12.73 -16.66
C SER A 123 -29.60 12.36 -17.75
N GLN A 124 -30.88 12.27 -17.39
CA GLN A 124 -31.95 12.13 -18.38
C GLN A 124 -32.31 13.51 -18.95
N GLY A 125 -32.25 13.64 -20.28
CA GLY A 125 -32.18 14.93 -21.01
C GLY A 125 -33.31 15.94 -20.80
N ASP A 126 -34.42 15.58 -20.16
CA ASP A 126 -35.58 16.48 -19.94
C ASP A 126 -36.17 16.37 -18.51
N THR A 127 -35.46 15.75 -17.57
CA THR A 127 -35.91 15.59 -16.17
C THR A 127 -34.75 15.82 -15.20
N ASP A 128 -35.02 16.29 -13.98
CA ASP A 128 -34.02 16.44 -12.90
C ASP A 128 -33.51 15.10 -12.32
N ARG A 129 -33.47 14.04 -13.14
CA ARG A 129 -33.15 12.68 -12.72
C ARG A 129 -31.80 12.25 -13.24
N VAL A 130 -31.05 11.63 -12.35
CA VAL A 130 -29.72 11.10 -12.63
C VAL A 130 -29.83 9.65 -13.09
N GLN A 131 -29.14 9.30 -14.18
CA GLN A 131 -29.04 7.92 -14.64
C GLN A 131 -27.98 7.17 -13.83
N ILE A 132 -28.31 5.96 -13.37
CA ILE A 132 -27.45 5.19 -12.47
C ILE A 132 -27.26 3.74 -12.92
N VAL A 133 -26.09 3.19 -12.55
CA VAL A 133 -25.72 1.77 -12.66
C VAL A 133 -25.15 1.27 -11.32
N PRO A 134 -25.11 -0.05 -11.04
CA PRO A 134 -24.43 -0.56 -9.85
C PRO A 134 -22.96 -0.13 -9.81
N ALA A 135 -22.49 0.28 -8.64
CA ALA A 135 -21.07 0.53 -8.43
C ALA A 135 -20.35 -0.80 -8.19
N ASP A 136 -19.30 -1.08 -8.97
CA ASP A 136 -18.52 -2.31 -8.88
C ASP A 136 -17.04 -2.01 -8.58
N SER A 137 -16.55 -2.48 -7.43
CA SER A 137 -15.16 -2.36 -7.03
C SER A 137 -14.15 -2.99 -8.01
N SER A 138 -14.59 -3.96 -8.82
CA SER A 138 -13.77 -4.62 -9.85
C SER A 138 -13.70 -3.88 -11.18
N ASP A 139 -14.63 -2.94 -11.44
CA ASP A 139 -14.66 -2.11 -12.65
C ASP A 139 -14.41 -0.63 -12.31
N PRO A 140 -13.20 -0.10 -12.57
CA PRO A 140 -12.87 1.31 -12.34
C PRO A 140 -13.77 2.31 -13.08
N GLN A 141 -14.48 1.90 -14.14
CA GLN A 141 -15.39 2.78 -14.89
C GLN A 141 -16.75 2.97 -14.20
N THR A 142 -17.08 2.13 -13.22
CA THR A 142 -18.33 2.21 -12.44
C THR A 142 -18.08 2.69 -11.00
N MET A 143 -16.91 3.29 -10.76
CA MET A 143 -16.49 3.86 -9.49
C MET A 143 -16.09 5.32 -9.71
N PRO A 144 -16.33 6.24 -8.76
CA PRO A 144 -16.82 6.04 -7.38
C PRO A 144 -18.34 5.86 -7.27
N ALA A 145 -18.80 5.23 -6.19
CA ALA A 145 -20.21 5.24 -5.79
C ALA A 145 -20.64 6.65 -5.33
N SER A 146 -21.85 7.05 -5.72
CA SER A 146 -22.47 8.36 -5.43
C SER A 146 -23.62 8.26 -4.43
N GLY A 147 -24.19 7.06 -4.24
CA GLY A 147 -25.31 6.83 -3.34
C GLY A 147 -25.61 5.36 -3.09
N ILE A 148 -26.60 5.10 -2.23
CA ILE A 148 -27.21 3.77 -2.05
C ILE A 148 -28.71 3.80 -2.33
N LEU A 149 -29.25 2.72 -2.88
CA LEU A 149 -30.70 2.59 -3.08
C LEU A 149 -31.43 2.18 -1.79
N MET A 150 -32.60 2.77 -1.54
CA MET A 150 -33.47 2.37 -0.42
C MET A 150 -34.41 1.21 -0.76
N THR A 151 -34.85 1.14 -2.01
CA THR A 151 -35.80 0.14 -2.51
C THR A 151 -35.23 -0.52 -3.76
N ALA A 152 -35.76 -1.70 -4.10
CA ALA A 152 -35.41 -2.30 -5.37
C ALA A 152 -35.95 -1.45 -6.52
N LEU A 153 -35.15 -1.28 -7.56
CA LEU A 153 -35.46 -0.45 -8.73
C LEU A 153 -35.27 -1.28 -10.00
N ALA A 154 -36.36 -1.55 -10.73
CA ALA A 154 -36.28 -2.27 -11.99
C ALA A 154 -35.60 -1.43 -13.08
N ASN A 155 -35.18 -2.06 -14.17
CA ASN A 155 -34.58 -1.33 -15.27
C ASN A 155 -35.58 -0.32 -15.86
N ASN A 156 -35.11 0.90 -16.12
CA ASN A 156 -35.88 2.03 -16.61
C ASN A 156 -36.98 2.55 -15.66
N GLU A 157 -36.97 2.12 -14.39
CA GLU A 157 -37.82 2.69 -13.33
C GLU A 157 -37.13 3.85 -12.62
N ASP A 158 -37.96 4.68 -11.98
CA ASP A 158 -37.53 5.84 -11.21
C ASP A 158 -37.62 5.59 -9.70
N GLY A 159 -36.66 6.14 -8.95
CA GLY A 159 -36.60 5.98 -7.51
C GLY A 159 -35.76 7.05 -6.83
N HIS A 160 -35.32 6.73 -5.61
CA HIS A 160 -34.53 7.63 -4.79
C HIS A 160 -33.25 6.95 -4.30
N GLY A 161 -32.14 7.66 -4.43
CA GLY A 161 -30.84 7.27 -3.91
C GLY A 161 -30.44 8.13 -2.72
N VAL A 162 -29.89 7.53 -1.67
CA VAL A 162 -29.43 8.22 -0.46
C VAL A 162 -27.96 8.57 -0.61
N ILE A 163 -27.64 9.85 -0.40
CA ILE A 163 -26.25 10.36 -0.48
C ILE A 163 -25.68 10.54 0.93
N ALA A 164 -26.50 10.94 1.91
CA ALA A 164 -26.07 11.14 3.28
C ALA A 164 -27.21 10.97 4.29
N GLY A 165 -26.87 10.64 5.54
CA GLY A 165 -27.81 10.57 6.66
C GLY A 165 -28.06 9.14 7.14
N VAL A 166 -29.15 8.92 7.87
CA VAL A 166 -29.44 7.62 8.52
C VAL A 166 -30.71 6.98 7.95
N PRO A 167 -30.66 6.25 6.82
CA PRO A 167 -31.79 5.45 6.36
C PRO A 167 -32.13 4.33 7.35
N THR A 168 -33.41 4.00 7.43
CA THR A 168 -33.96 2.91 8.24
C THR A 168 -34.86 2.01 7.39
N GLY A 169 -35.20 0.83 7.90
CA GLY A 169 -36.06 -0.11 7.17
C GLY A 169 -35.30 -1.05 6.22
N LEU A 170 -33.97 -1.10 6.34
CA LEU A 170 -33.09 -1.92 5.51
C LEU A 170 -32.81 -3.27 6.18
N ASN A 171 -32.54 -4.31 5.38
CA ASN A 171 -32.12 -5.61 5.89
C ASN A 171 -30.60 -5.63 6.09
N THR A 172 -30.16 -5.53 7.36
CA THR A 172 -28.75 -5.45 7.73
C THR A 172 -28.28 -6.67 8.55
N VAL A 173 -29.06 -7.76 8.60
CA VAL A 173 -28.81 -8.94 9.48
C VAL A 173 -27.43 -9.56 9.27
N ALA A 174 -26.92 -9.55 8.04
CA ALA A 174 -25.62 -10.11 7.70
C ALA A 174 -24.43 -9.30 8.26
N ASN A 175 -24.68 -8.10 8.77
CA ASN A 175 -23.64 -7.16 9.20
C ASN A 175 -23.90 -6.72 10.66
N PRO A 176 -22.98 -6.99 11.60
CA PRO A 176 -23.08 -6.50 12.97
C PRO A 176 -23.15 -4.97 13.05
N SER A 177 -23.74 -4.45 14.14
CA SER A 177 -23.70 -3.01 14.43
C SER A 177 -22.25 -2.53 14.60
N GLY A 178 -21.93 -1.38 14.02
CA GLY A 178 -20.57 -0.80 14.01
C GLY A 178 -19.69 -1.28 12.85
N THR A 179 -20.16 -2.21 12.02
CA THR A 179 -19.40 -2.66 10.83
C THR A 179 -19.43 -1.60 9.73
N THR A 180 -18.25 -1.25 9.21
CA THR A 180 -18.11 -0.43 8.00
C THR A 180 -18.41 -1.25 6.75
N LEU A 181 -19.25 -0.70 5.88
CA LEU A 181 -19.60 -1.29 4.60
C LEU A 181 -18.89 -0.55 3.46
N TYR A 182 -18.31 -1.35 2.57
CA TYR A 182 -17.58 -0.92 1.40
C TYR A 182 -18.36 -1.25 0.12
N VAL A 183 -18.05 -0.57 -0.98
CA VAL A 183 -18.52 -0.97 -2.31
C VAL A 183 -17.89 -2.32 -2.66
N GLY A 184 -18.70 -3.34 -2.97
CA GLY A 184 -18.27 -4.64 -3.50
C GLY A 184 -18.52 -4.73 -5.01
N SER A 185 -18.77 -5.94 -5.53
CA SER A 185 -19.16 -6.12 -6.93
C SER A 185 -20.68 -5.94 -7.08
N GLY A 186 -21.12 -4.69 -7.20
CA GLY A 186 -22.54 -4.32 -7.35
C GLY A 186 -23.38 -4.39 -6.07
N VAL A 187 -22.76 -4.71 -4.92
CA VAL A 187 -23.42 -4.80 -3.60
C VAL A 187 -22.53 -4.23 -2.50
N LEU A 188 -23.09 -3.94 -1.32
CA LEU A 188 -22.29 -3.58 -0.14
C LEU A 188 -21.64 -4.83 0.49
N THR A 189 -20.39 -4.69 0.93
CA THR A 189 -19.62 -5.75 1.59
C THR A 189 -18.99 -5.26 2.90
N ALA A 190 -18.91 -6.12 3.92
CA ALA A 190 -18.20 -5.84 5.16
C ALA A 190 -16.66 -6.02 5.04
N THR A 191 -16.20 -6.69 3.98
CA THR A 191 -14.78 -6.88 3.71
C THR A 191 -14.32 -5.91 2.64
N ALA A 192 -13.31 -5.11 2.93
CA ALA A 192 -12.73 -4.17 1.97
C ALA A 192 -12.23 -4.92 0.71
N PRO A 193 -12.61 -4.47 -0.51
CA PRO A 193 -12.07 -5.02 -1.75
C PRO A 193 -10.56 -4.82 -1.88
N ALA A 194 -9.91 -5.57 -2.76
CA ALA A 194 -8.46 -5.45 -3.00
C ALA A 194 -8.06 -4.18 -3.78
N ALA A 195 -8.98 -3.61 -4.55
CA ALA A 195 -8.78 -2.40 -5.35
C ALA A 195 -10.03 -1.51 -5.30
N ASN A 196 -9.86 -0.21 -5.55
CA ASN A 196 -10.95 0.79 -5.56
C ASN A 196 -11.74 0.82 -4.25
N VAL A 197 -11.03 0.83 -3.12
CA VAL A 197 -11.66 0.79 -1.80
C VAL A 197 -12.42 2.08 -1.53
N GLN A 198 -13.73 1.95 -1.30
CA GLN A 198 -14.59 3.06 -0.92
C GLN A 198 -15.54 2.62 0.19
N ALA A 199 -15.47 3.28 1.34
CA ALA A 199 -16.43 3.12 2.42
C ALA A 199 -17.68 3.97 2.13
N VAL A 200 -18.86 3.40 2.34
CA VAL A 200 -20.14 4.01 1.98
C VAL A 200 -21.03 4.24 3.20
N ALA A 201 -21.00 3.33 4.17
CA ALA A 201 -21.83 3.42 5.36
C ALA A 201 -21.26 2.64 6.55
N VAL A 202 -21.76 2.93 7.74
CA VAL A 202 -21.56 2.12 8.96
C VAL A 202 -22.91 1.61 9.44
N VAL A 203 -22.98 0.33 9.83
CA VAL A 203 -24.23 -0.25 10.34
C VAL A 203 -24.58 0.34 11.70
N GLY A 204 -25.69 1.07 11.80
CA GLY A 204 -26.21 1.61 13.07
C GLY A 204 -27.01 0.57 13.85
N ARG A 205 -27.82 -0.24 13.16
CA ARG A 205 -28.62 -1.32 13.74
C ARG A 205 -28.67 -2.51 12.80
N SER A 206 -28.38 -3.71 13.31
CA SER A 206 -28.50 -4.98 12.58
C SER A 206 -29.89 -5.59 12.79
N HIS A 207 -30.75 -5.56 11.77
CA HIS A 207 -32.11 -6.15 11.83
C HIS A 207 -32.64 -6.43 10.42
N ALA A 208 -33.60 -7.36 10.28
CA ALA A 208 -34.13 -7.78 8.98
C ALA A 208 -35.02 -6.73 8.31
N SER A 209 -35.71 -5.90 9.10
CA SER A 209 -36.74 -4.96 8.62
C SER A 209 -36.71 -3.58 9.27
N THR A 210 -35.84 -3.37 10.26
CA THR A 210 -35.71 -2.08 10.98
C THR A 210 -34.24 -1.69 11.09
N GLY A 211 -33.39 -2.31 10.27
CA GLY A 211 -31.97 -2.03 10.21
C GLY A 211 -31.73 -0.59 9.79
N SER A 212 -30.62 -0.03 10.25
CA SER A 212 -30.21 1.33 9.92
C SER A 212 -28.75 1.39 9.54
N LEU A 213 -28.43 2.31 8.64
CA LEU A 213 -27.07 2.61 8.19
C LEU A 213 -26.80 4.09 8.43
N ALA A 214 -25.63 4.43 8.93
CA ALA A 214 -25.12 5.80 8.87
C ALA A 214 -24.38 5.94 7.54
N VAL A 215 -25.03 6.57 6.55
CA VAL A 215 -24.51 6.75 5.20
C VAL A 215 -23.69 8.04 5.15
N ALA A 216 -22.42 7.89 4.81
CA ALA A 216 -21.48 8.97 4.58
C ALA A 216 -20.52 8.49 3.49
N ILE A 217 -20.77 8.93 2.26
CA ILE A 217 -20.07 8.41 1.09
C ILE A 217 -18.71 9.09 1.03
N ALA A 218 -17.68 8.33 1.39
CA ALA A 218 -16.32 8.80 1.25
C ALA A 218 -15.94 8.87 -0.23
N PRO A 219 -15.06 9.79 -0.65
CA PRO A 219 -14.46 9.71 -1.98
C PRO A 219 -13.76 8.35 -2.12
N ALA A 220 -13.81 7.74 -3.31
CA ALA A 220 -13.03 6.54 -3.57
C ALA A 220 -11.55 6.87 -3.36
N LEU A 221 -10.92 6.17 -2.42
CA LEU A 221 -9.48 6.24 -2.25
C LEU A 221 -8.90 5.42 -3.39
N GLY A 222 -8.59 6.08 -4.51
CA GLY A 222 -7.81 5.45 -5.56
C GLY A 222 -6.53 4.89 -4.92
N ASN A 223 -6.16 3.66 -5.28
CA ASN A 223 -4.94 2.98 -4.80
C ASN A 223 -3.65 3.82 -4.96
N ALA A 224 -3.70 4.98 -5.64
CA ALA A 224 -2.61 5.92 -5.85
C ALA A 224 -2.31 6.86 -4.68
N ALA A 225 -3.26 7.20 -3.79
CA ALA A 225 -3.04 8.30 -2.83
C ALA A 225 -2.63 7.87 -1.41
N LEU A 226 -2.77 6.59 -1.04
CA LEU A 226 -2.52 6.09 0.34
C LEU A 226 -1.67 4.81 0.39
N ARG A 227 -0.76 4.62 -0.57
CA ARG A 227 0.29 3.57 -0.48
C ARG A 227 1.70 4.16 -0.40
N ASN A 228 1.84 5.29 0.30
CA ASN A 228 3.13 5.67 0.85
C ASN A 228 2.95 5.97 2.33
N VAL A 229 3.64 5.18 3.16
CA VAL A 229 3.73 5.25 4.63
C VAL A 229 2.61 4.56 5.41
N GLY A 230 2.84 3.27 5.65
CA GLY A 230 2.67 2.61 6.95
C GLY A 230 1.34 2.79 7.68
N THR A 231 0.52 1.75 7.67
CA THR A 231 0.06 1.10 8.91
C THR A 231 -0.63 -0.23 8.58
N THR A 232 -0.27 -1.24 9.37
CA THR A 232 -1.02 -2.47 9.64
C THR A 232 -1.21 -3.45 8.48
N ALA A 233 -0.38 -4.51 8.50
CA ALA A 233 -0.54 -5.82 7.86
C ALA A 233 -0.42 -5.93 6.32
N GLY A 234 0.40 -5.11 5.68
CA GLY A 234 0.73 -5.29 4.26
C GLY A 234 2.21 -5.03 4.03
N THR A 235 2.95 -6.08 3.72
CA THR A 235 4.27 -6.03 3.11
C THR A 235 4.38 -4.84 2.14
N VAL A 236 5.29 -3.90 2.39
CA VAL A 236 6.07 -3.32 1.27
C VAL A 236 6.47 -4.53 0.46
N ALA A 237 6.15 -4.59 -0.84
CA ALA A 237 6.41 -5.78 -1.65
C ALA A 237 7.84 -6.24 -1.34
N ALA A 238 7.98 -7.34 -0.58
CA ALA A 238 9.27 -7.70 -0.02
C ALA A 238 10.27 -7.98 -1.15
N GLY A 239 9.76 -8.33 -2.34
CA GLY A 239 10.53 -8.44 -3.57
C GLY A 239 11.31 -7.18 -3.92
N ASP A 240 10.71 -5.99 -3.92
CA ASP A 240 11.37 -4.79 -4.48
C ASP A 240 12.36 -4.15 -3.51
N ALA A 241 12.03 -4.12 -2.22
CA ALA A 241 12.93 -3.56 -1.20
C ALA A 241 14.09 -4.51 -0.86
N VAL A 242 13.84 -5.83 -0.81
CA VAL A 242 14.91 -6.82 -0.63
C VAL A 242 15.76 -6.91 -1.89
N ALA A 243 15.19 -6.88 -3.10
CA ALA A 243 16.00 -6.84 -4.32
C ALA A 243 16.81 -5.54 -4.44
N ALA A 244 16.26 -4.38 -4.04
CA ALA A 244 17.00 -3.12 -4.03
C ALA A 244 18.11 -3.10 -2.98
N LEU A 245 17.86 -3.62 -1.78
CA LEU A 245 18.87 -3.75 -0.73
C LEU A 245 19.94 -4.78 -1.11
N GLN A 246 19.54 -5.90 -1.72
CA GLN A 246 20.44 -6.91 -2.25
C GLN A 246 21.30 -6.32 -3.38
N ALA A 247 20.71 -5.59 -4.31
CA ALA A 247 21.45 -4.89 -5.37
C ALA A 247 22.41 -3.82 -4.83
N ARG A 248 22.03 -3.11 -3.76
CA ARG A 248 22.94 -2.18 -3.06
C ARG A 248 24.05 -2.94 -2.34
N LEU A 249 23.75 -4.06 -1.69
CA LEU A 249 24.72 -4.91 -1.01
C LEU A 249 25.70 -5.55 -2.02
N ASP A 250 25.20 -5.97 -3.18
CA ASP A 250 25.98 -6.51 -4.29
C ASP A 250 26.88 -5.44 -4.92
N GLN A 251 26.48 -4.16 -4.88
CA GLN A 251 27.37 -3.05 -5.26
C GLN A 251 28.49 -2.78 -4.25
N PHE A 252 28.29 -3.12 -2.97
CA PHE A 252 29.35 -3.02 -1.95
C PHE A 252 30.24 -4.26 -1.88
N ARG A 253 29.80 -5.39 -2.44
CA ARG A 253 30.59 -6.62 -2.56
C ARG A 253 31.49 -6.53 -3.79
N ASP A 254 32.73 -6.98 -3.67
CA ASP A 254 33.59 -7.16 -4.83
C ASP A 254 33.26 -8.50 -5.48
N ALA A 255 32.41 -8.46 -6.53
CA ALA A 255 31.97 -9.65 -7.24
C ALA A 255 33.12 -10.42 -7.94
N ALA A 256 34.31 -9.82 -8.05
CA ALA A 256 35.49 -10.45 -8.67
C ALA A 256 36.48 -11.02 -7.64
N THR A 257 36.25 -10.83 -6.32
CA THR A 257 37.11 -11.39 -5.27
C THR A 257 36.32 -12.38 -4.41
N PHE A 258 36.81 -13.61 -4.34
CA PHE A 258 36.25 -14.68 -3.51
C PHE A 258 37.19 -15.00 -2.34
N TYR A 259 36.62 -15.20 -1.16
CA TYR A 259 37.36 -15.48 0.06
C TYR A 259 37.10 -16.92 0.51
N VAL A 260 38.16 -17.60 0.92
CA VAL A 260 38.11 -18.95 1.49
C VAL A 260 38.76 -18.92 2.87
N SER A 261 38.17 -19.56 3.88
CA SER A 261 38.80 -19.65 5.20
C SER A 261 38.35 -20.87 5.99
N LYS A 262 39.06 -21.19 7.07
CA LYS A 262 38.63 -22.15 8.10
C LYS A 262 38.04 -21.48 9.34
N ARG A 263 37.54 -20.24 9.22
CA ARG A 263 36.82 -19.57 10.33
C ARG A 263 35.45 -20.19 10.53
N ILE A 264 34.86 -19.99 11.70
CA ILE A 264 33.51 -20.49 12.03
C ILE A 264 32.41 -19.93 11.11
N SER A 265 32.64 -18.76 10.50
CA SER A 265 31.70 -18.16 9.54
C SER A 265 31.81 -18.75 8.13
N ALA A 266 32.78 -19.63 7.87
CA ALA A 266 33.00 -20.21 6.56
C ALA A 266 31.96 -21.31 6.25
N SER A 267 31.34 -21.22 5.08
CA SER A 267 30.36 -22.19 4.58
C SER A 267 30.35 -22.19 3.07
N ASP A 268 30.22 -23.36 2.45
CA ASP A 268 30.10 -23.48 0.99
C ASP A 268 28.73 -23.02 0.46
N SER A 269 27.78 -22.72 1.37
CA SER A 269 26.53 -22.03 1.04
C SER A 269 26.64 -20.51 1.04
N ASN A 270 27.80 -19.94 1.39
CA ASN A 270 28.02 -18.50 1.35
C ASN A 270 28.22 -18.01 -0.09
N ASN A 271 28.09 -16.70 -0.32
CA ASN A 271 28.43 -16.09 -1.62
C ASN A 271 29.95 -15.92 -1.80
N GLY A 272 30.73 -15.90 -0.71
CA GLY A 272 32.18 -15.80 -0.75
C GLY A 272 32.76 -14.45 -1.16
N THR A 273 31.94 -13.45 -1.51
CA THR A 273 32.38 -12.13 -2.00
C THR A 273 32.79 -11.15 -0.88
N SER A 274 33.00 -11.64 0.35
CA SER A 274 33.47 -10.84 1.48
C SER A 274 34.22 -11.71 2.50
N GLU A 275 35.10 -11.11 3.29
CA GLU A 275 35.82 -11.80 4.37
C GLU A 275 34.92 -12.27 5.53
N GLY A 276 33.71 -11.69 5.66
CA GLY A 276 32.75 -12.05 6.70
C GLY A 276 32.02 -13.35 6.40
N GLU A 277 31.79 -13.64 5.11
CA GLU A 277 31.04 -14.80 4.61
C GLU A 277 31.89 -15.60 3.59
N PRO A 278 33.06 -16.13 3.98
CA PRO A 278 33.94 -16.86 3.06
C PRO A 278 33.42 -18.28 2.78
N PHE A 279 33.90 -18.88 1.69
CA PHE A 279 33.73 -20.31 1.42
C PHE A 279 34.57 -21.16 2.40
N LEU A 280 34.15 -22.41 2.62
CA LEU A 280 34.85 -23.37 3.49
C LEU A 280 35.87 -24.23 2.71
N ALA A 281 35.56 -24.53 1.46
CA ALA A 281 36.39 -25.25 0.50
C ALA A 281 36.91 -24.33 -0.62
N ILE A 282 38.12 -24.60 -1.10
CA ILE A 282 38.68 -23.91 -2.26
C ILE A 282 37.91 -24.31 -3.51
N GLY A 283 37.45 -25.57 -3.62
CA GLY A 283 36.62 -26.03 -4.73
C GLY A 283 35.32 -25.24 -4.91
N ALA A 284 34.67 -24.85 -3.81
CA ALA A 284 33.47 -24.01 -3.87
C ALA A 284 33.77 -22.59 -4.41
N ALA A 285 34.89 -22.00 -3.98
CA ALA A 285 35.34 -20.71 -4.51
C ALA A 285 35.76 -20.78 -5.99
N VAL A 286 36.39 -21.88 -6.41
CA VAL A 286 36.74 -22.13 -7.81
C VAL A 286 35.47 -22.26 -8.66
N ALA A 287 34.44 -22.96 -8.19
CA ALA A 287 33.16 -23.06 -8.88
C ALA A 287 32.49 -21.69 -9.03
N ALA A 288 32.47 -20.87 -7.98
CA ALA A 288 31.94 -19.52 -8.01
C ALA A 288 32.72 -18.59 -8.96
N ALA A 289 34.05 -18.63 -8.90
CA ALA A 289 34.92 -17.88 -9.80
C ALA A 289 34.73 -18.28 -11.27
N ASN A 290 34.63 -19.58 -11.55
CA ASN A 290 34.35 -20.08 -12.89
C ASN A 290 32.98 -19.60 -13.40
N ALA A 291 31.96 -19.58 -12.55
CA ALA A 291 30.64 -19.05 -12.89
C ALA A 291 30.72 -17.55 -13.21
N TYR A 292 31.45 -16.78 -12.41
CA TYR A 292 31.66 -15.35 -12.64
C TYR A 292 32.37 -15.06 -13.97
N VAL A 293 33.46 -15.77 -14.28
CA VAL A 293 34.19 -15.63 -15.57
C VAL A 293 33.32 -16.06 -16.76
N THR A 294 32.40 -17.00 -16.56
CA THR A 294 31.44 -17.40 -17.61
C THR A 294 30.43 -16.30 -17.90
N ALA A 295 29.91 -15.67 -16.84
CA ALA A 295 28.99 -14.55 -16.97
C ALA A 295 29.68 -13.27 -17.48
N ASN A 296 30.99 -13.13 -17.22
CA ASN A 296 31.79 -11.97 -17.57
C ASN A 296 33.05 -12.39 -18.35
N PRO A 297 32.92 -12.75 -19.64
CA PRO A 297 34.05 -13.22 -20.44
C PRO A 297 35.21 -12.22 -20.44
N GLY A 298 36.41 -12.68 -20.09
CA GLY A 298 37.62 -11.85 -20.03
C GLY A 298 37.83 -11.08 -18.73
N ALA A 299 36.91 -11.15 -17.77
CA ALA A 299 37.12 -10.59 -16.44
C ALA A 299 38.25 -11.31 -15.70
N LYS A 300 39.00 -10.57 -14.88
CA LYS A 300 40.02 -11.12 -13.98
C LYS A 300 39.40 -11.35 -12.62
N THR A 301 39.61 -12.54 -12.07
CA THR A 301 39.00 -12.96 -10.80
C THR A 301 40.07 -13.40 -9.83
N LYS A 302 39.88 -13.10 -8.54
CA LYS A 302 40.83 -13.41 -7.47
C LYS A 302 40.17 -14.29 -6.42
N ILE A 303 40.88 -15.31 -5.97
CA ILE A 303 40.53 -16.16 -4.83
C ILE A 303 41.59 -15.95 -3.75
N ILE A 304 41.18 -15.45 -2.60
CA ILE A 304 42.04 -15.25 -1.42
C ILE A 304 41.76 -16.38 -0.45
N VAL A 305 42.78 -17.18 -0.16
CA VAL A 305 42.69 -18.33 0.74
C VAL A 305 43.39 -17.98 2.06
N GLY A 306 42.61 -17.93 3.14
CA GLY A 306 43.12 -17.73 4.49
C GLY A 306 43.95 -18.93 4.98
N PRO A 307 44.66 -18.78 6.10
CA PRO A 307 45.48 -19.87 6.66
C PRO A 307 44.61 -21.06 7.06
N GLY A 308 45.10 -22.27 6.82
CA GLY A 308 44.43 -23.52 7.12
C GLY A 308 44.82 -24.67 6.20
N ARG A 309 44.34 -25.87 6.57
CA ARG A 309 44.41 -27.09 5.76
C ARG A 309 43.08 -27.30 5.05
N PHE A 310 43.08 -27.31 3.72
CA PHE A 310 41.90 -27.42 2.86
C PHE A 310 41.89 -28.78 2.17
N VAL A 311 40.99 -29.65 2.63
CA VAL A 311 40.75 -30.99 2.07
C VAL A 311 39.70 -30.87 0.97
N GLU A 312 40.05 -31.24 -0.26
CA GLU A 312 39.15 -31.13 -1.41
C GLU A 312 38.62 -32.50 -1.83
N ALA A 313 37.29 -32.63 -1.89
CA ALA A 313 36.61 -33.89 -2.18
C ALA A 313 36.46 -34.18 -3.68
N ALA A 314 36.67 -33.19 -4.55
CA ALA A 314 36.54 -33.31 -5.99
C ALA A 314 37.75 -32.66 -6.67
N LEU A 315 38.66 -33.51 -7.16
CA LEU A 315 39.87 -33.09 -7.86
C LEU A 315 39.85 -33.61 -9.32
N PRO A 316 40.47 -32.89 -10.27
CA PRO A 316 41.19 -31.62 -10.12
C PRO A 316 40.28 -30.40 -9.97
N LEU A 317 40.77 -29.37 -9.25
CA LEU A 317 40.17 -28.04 -9.26
C LEU A 317 40.49 -27.35 -10.58
N ARG A 318 39.52 -27.33 -11.49
CA ARG A 318 39.68 -26.79 -12.85
C ARG A 318 39.43 -25.29 -12.86
N LEU A 319 40.44 -24.50 -13.19
CA LEU A 319 40.33 -23.06 -13.34
C LEU A 319 39.93 -22.70 -14.77
N LYS A 320 39.06 -21.71 -14.93
CA LYS A 320 38.88 -20.97 -16.18
C LYS A 320 39.96 -19.89 -16.34
N PRO A 321 40.12 -19.32 -17.55
CA PRO A 321 41.14 -18.31 -17.81
C PRO A 321 41.06 -17.11 -16.86
N ASN A 322 42.21 -16.48 -16.59
CA ASN A 322 42.35 -15.26 -15.78
C ASN A 322 41.92 -15.35 -14.30
N ILE A 323 41.94 -16.55 -13.71
CA ILE A 323 41.71 -16.75 -12.27
C ILE A 323 43.05 -16.76 -11.52
N LEU A 324 43.15 -15.93 -10.48
CA LEU A 324 44.26 -15.90 -9.53
C LEU A 324 43.85 -16.58 -8.22
N ILE A 325 44.67 -17.49 -7.70
CA ILE A 325 44.55 -18.05 -6.36
C ILE A 325 45.76 -17.63 -5.54
N GLN A 326 45.51 -16.97 -4.42
CA GLN A 326 46.55 -16.53 -3.49
C GLN A 326 46.26 -17.09 -2.10
N GLY A 327 47.18 -17.91 -1.60
CA GLY A 327 47.19 -18.29 -0.18
C GLY A 327 47.68 -17.15 0.72
N ALA A 328 47.46 -17.28 2.01
CA ALA A 328 47.92 -16.28 2.98
C ALA A 328 49.46 -16.22 3.03
N LEU A 329 50.10 -17.39 3.09
CA LEU A 329 51.55 -17.63 3.07
C LEU A 329 51.78 -19.10 2.70
N GLN A 330 52.91 -19.40 2.04
CA GLN A 330 53.28 -20.76 1.60
C GLN A 330 53.17 -21.81 2.73
N ARG A 331 53.65 -21.51 3.93
CA ARG A 331 53.62 -22.46 5.07
C ARG A 331 52.29 -22.51 5.85
N ALA A 332 51.39 -21.56 5.61
CA ALA A 332 50.16 -21.42 6.40
C ALA A 332 48.91 -21.92 5.66
N THR A 333 49.00 -22.10 4.34
CA THR A 333 47.87 -22.45 3.49
C THR A 333 48.20 -23.73 2.74
N THR A 334 47.57 -24.84 3.14
CA THR A 334 47.83 -26.15 2.55
C THR A 334 46.57 -26.66 1.88
N ILE A 335 46.64 -27.03 0.60
CA ILE A 335 45.61 -27.75 -0.14
C ILE A 335 46.01 -29.21 -0.27
N GLN A 336 45.02 -30.10 -0.15
CA GLN A 336 45.24 -31.54 -0.27
C GLN A 336 44.01 -32.30 -0.78
N PRO A 337 44.21 -33.48 -1.38
CA PRO A 337 43.14 -34.42 -1.67
C PRO A 337 42.40 -34.90 -0.42
N ALA A 338 41.11 -35.14 -0.55
CA ALA A 338 40.36 -36.00 0.37
C ALA A 338 40.75 -37.47 0.19
N ALA A 339 40.40 -38.30 1.19
CA ALA A 339 40.58 -39.74 1.11
C ALA A 339 39.96 -40.31 -0.18
N GLY A 340 40.74 -41.01 -0.99
CA GLY A 340 40.34 -41.55 -2.29
C GLY A 340 40.46 -40.59 -3.49
N GLN A 341 41.01 -39.39 -3.30
CA GLN A 341 41.33 -38.43 -4.38
C GLN A 341 42.85 -38.27 -4.61
N GLU A 342 43.68 -39.04 -3.91
CA GLU A 342 45.15 -38.87 -3.86
C GLU A 342 45.84 -39.11 -5.21
N LEU A 343 45.21 -39.90 -6.10
CA LEU A 343 45.68 -40.19 -7.45
C LEU A 343 45.21 -39.17 -8.49
N ASN A 344 44.42 -38.16 -8.11
CA ASN A 344 43.98 -37.08 -8.98
C ASN A 344 44.86 -35.84 -8.81
N SER A 345 45.20 -35.17 -9.92
CA SER A 345 45.91 -33.89 -9.88
C SER A 345 45.14 -32.84 -9.08
N ILE A 346 45.83 -31.92 -8.39
CA ILE A 346 45.17 -31.00 -7.46
C ILE A 346 44.54 -29.81 -8.20
N ILE A 347 45.31 -29.06 -8.99
CA ILE A 347 44.81 -27.90 -9.73
C ILE A 347 45.09 -28.05 -11.23
N ALA A 348 44.06 -27.84 -12.04
CA ALA A 348 44.14 -27.75 -13.49
C ALA A 348 44.06 -26.28 -13.91
N VAL A 349 45.15 -25.74 -14.46
CA VAL A 349 45.25 -24.33 -14.88
C VAL A 349 44.86 -24.13 -16.34
N ASP A 350 44.41 -22.92 -16.67
CA ASP A 350 44.09 -22.46 -18.02
C ASP A 350 44.90 -21.17 -18.32
N SER A 351 44.67 -20.56 -19.49
CA SER A 351 45.35 -19.35 -19.94
C SER A 351 45.25 -18.20 -18.93
N GLY A 352 46.39 -17.61 -18.58
CA GLY A 352 46.48 -16.45 -17.69
C GLY A 352 46.12 -16.71 -16.23
N CYS A 353 46.03 -17.98 -15.80
CA CYS A 353 45.85 -18.31 -14.38
C CYS A 353 47.10 -17.98 -13.55
N MET A 354 46.92 -17.60 -12.29
CA MET A 354 48.04 -17.39 -11.37
C MET A 354 47.80 -18.11 -10.05
N ILE A 355 48.83 -18.75 -9.52
CA ILE A 355 48.78 -19.46 -8.24
C ILE A 355 49.99 -19.03 -7.42
N CYS A 356 49.76 -18.56 -6.20
CA CYS A 356 50.84 -18.19 -5.31
C CYS A 356 50.56 -18.45 -3.82
N ASP A 357 51.65 -18.54 -3.05
CA ASP A 357 51.63 -18.55 -1.58
C ASP A 357 50.86 -19.73 -0.97
N LEU A 358 50.94 -20.91 -1.61
CA LEU A 358 50.20 -22.13 -1.27
C LEU A 358 51.14 -23.35 -1.18
N THR A 359 50.81 -24.30 -0.30
CA THR A 359 51.43 -25.63 -0.25
C THR A 359 50.47 -26.68 -0.78
N PHE A 360 50.93 -27.51 -1.71
CA PHE A 360 50.27 -28.70 -2.20
C PHE A 360 50.75 -29.92 -1.40
N ALA A 361 49.84 -30.69 -0.82
CA ALA A 361 50.18 -31.86 -0.01
C ALA A 361 49.34 -33.09 -0.39
N GLY A 362 49.85 -34.29 -0.11
CA GLY A 362 49.07 -35.54 -0.13
C GLY A 362 48.74 -36.14 -1.51
N HIS A 363 49.23 -35.57 -2.61
CA HIS A 363 49.08 -36.16 -3.94
C HIS A 363 50.11 -37.28 -4.16
N GLN A 364 49.65 -38.38 -4.75
CA GLN A 364 50.37 -39.64 -4.85
C GLN A 364 50.50 -40.11 -6.30
N ALA A 365 51.37 -41.07 -6.53
CA ALA A 365 51.41 -41.84 -7.77
C ALA A 365 51.06 -43.29 -7.49
N GLN A 366 50.50 -43.97 -8.49
CA GLN A 366 50.38 -45.42 -8.47
C GLN A 366 51.60 -46.02 -9.19
N SER A 367 52.51 -46.64 -8.45
CA SER A 367 53.62 -47.40 -9.05
C SER A 367 53.14 -48.69 -9.69
N THR A 368 53.56 -48.87 -10.94
CA THR A 368 54.07 -50.15 -11.42
C THR A 368 55.55 -49.97 -11.78
N SER A 369 56.40 -49.93 -10.77
CA SER A 369 57.88 -49.84 -10.80
C SER A 369 58.51 -48.44 -10.75
N PRO A 370 59.50 -48.20 -9.86
CA PRO A 370 60.28 -46.95 -9.77
C PRO A 370 61.21 -46.69 -10.98
N THR A 371 61.23 -47.59 -11.96
CA THR A 371 62.03 -47.48 -13.19
C THR A 371 61.20 -47.41 -14.46
N ASP A 372 59.86 -47.49 -14.37
CA ASP A 372 59.01 -47.53 -15.55
C ASP A 372 58.46 -46.12 -15.87
N SER A 373 58.95 -45.55 -16.97
CA SER A 373 58.41 -44.33 -17.58
C SER A 373 57.06 -44.55 -18.27
N THR A 374 56.52 -45.77 -18.24
CA THR A 374 55.26 -46.14 -18.88
C THR A 374 54.07 -45.88 -17.94
N VAL A 375 53.66 -44.61 -17.90
CA VAL A 375 52.31 -44.10 -17.56
C VAL A 375 51.50 -44.88 -16.51
N GLY A 376 52.04 -45.09 -15.32
CA GLY A 376 51.19 -45.25 -14.13
C GLY A 376 50.39 -43.96 -13.89
N THR A 377 49.19 -44.04 -13.29
CA THR A 377 48.43 -42.84 -12.92
C THR A 377 49.21 -42.04 -11.88
N ARG A 378 49.69 -40.85 -12.25
CA ARG A 378 50.41 -39.93 -11.35
C ARG A 378 49.56 -38.69 -11.12
N ALA A 379 49.33 -38.34 -9.86
CA ALA A 379 48.75 -37.04 -9.54
C ALA A 379 49.82 -35.95 -9.61
N TRP A 380 49.45 -34.81 -10.18
CA TRP A 380 50.30 -33.63 -10.21
C TRP A 380 49.74 -32.53 -9.31
N ALA A 381 50.59 -31.77 -8.62
CA ALA A 381 50.11 -30.59 -7.90
C ALA A 381 49.47 -29.57 -8.86
N ILE A 382 50.12 -29.34 -10.01
CA ILE A 382 49.63 -28.52 -11.11
C ILE A 382 49.62 -29.31 -12.42
N THR A 383 48.50 -29.27 -13.14
CA THR A 383 48.36 -29.77 -14.52
C THR A 383 47.66 -28.71 -15.39
N PHE A 384 47.64 -28.90 -16.71
CA PHE A 384 46.82 -28.09 -17.61
C PHE A 384 45.40 -28.66 -17.69
N ASN A 385 44.40 -27.79 -17.84
CA ASN A 385 43.01 -28.21 -17.89
C ASN A 385 42.66 -28.95 -19.20
N GLU A 386 42.71 -30.29 -19.18
CA GLU A 386 42.42 -31.10 -20.37
C GLU A 386 40.97 -30.99 -20.85
N GLN A 387 40.05 -30.56 -19.98
CA GLN A 387 38.64 -30.34 -20.31
C GLN A 387 38.35 -28.94 -20.88
N ALA A 388 39.35 -28.07 -20.97
CA ALA A 388 39.20 -26.78 -21.62
C ALA A 388 38.83 -26.95 -23.11
N ASN A 389 38.20 -25.91 -23.69
CA ASN A 389 37.83 -25.86 -25.11
C ASN A 389 37.06 -27.11 -25.62
N GLY A 390 36.12 -27.64 -24.82
CA GLY A 390 35.33 -28.81 -25.19
C GLY A 390 36.11 -30.13 -25.18
N GLY A 391 37.20 -30.22 -24.40
CA GLY A 391 38.06 -31.40 -24.30
C GLY A 391 39.25 -31.40 -25.25
N ALA A 392 39.53 -30.27 -25.91
CA ALA A 392 40.69 -30.09 -26.78
C ALA A 392 41.94 -29.58 -26.04
N GLY A 393 41.88 -29.48 -24.70
CA GLY A 393 42.95 -28.91 -23.89
C GLY A 393 42.99 -27.38 -23.90
N VAL A 394 44.02 -26.84 -23.25
CA VAL A 394 44.19 -25.40 -23.02
C VAL A 394 44.89 -24.75 -24.20
N ILE A 395 44.35 -23.62 -24.68
CA ILE A 395 45.05 -22.74 -25.62
C ILE A 395 45.60 -21.54 -24.85
N LEU A 396 46.93 -21.46 -24.76
CA LEU A 396 47.62 -20.42 -24.01
C LEU A 396 47.68 -19.10 -24.79
N THR A 397 46.83 -18.15 -24.42
CA THR A 397 46.88 -16.75 -24.87
C THR A 397 47.66 -15.85 -23.91
N ALA A 398 47.78 -16.27 -22.66
CA ALA A 398 48.63 -15.70 -21.62
C ALA A 398 49.22 -16.85 -20.79
N SER A 399 50.49 -16.74 -20.40
CA SER A 399 51.16 -17.79 -19.63
C SER A 399 50.54 -17.92 -18.23
N PRO A 400 50.28 -19.14 -17.74
CA PRO A 400 49.97 -19.34 -16.34
C PRO A 400 51.22 -19.08 -15.49
N TYR A 401 51.03 -18.57 -14.28
CA TYR A 401 52.13 -18.21 -13.38
C TYR A 401 51.98 -18.92 -12.03
N ILE A 402 52.94 -19.78 -11.71
CA ILE A 402 53.00 -20.50 -10.44
C ILE A 402 54.25 -20.02 -9.71
N LYS A 403 54.08 -19.29 -8.60
CA LYS A 403 55.19 -18.72 -7.81
C LYS A 403 55.01 -19.03 -6.33
N ASP A 404 56.11 -19.10 -5.59
CA ASP A 404 56.08 -19.20 -4.11
C ASP A 404 55.17 -20.32 -3.58
N CYS A 405 55.08 -21.40 -4.35
CA CYS A 405 54.33 -22.60 -4.03
C CYS A 405 55.28 -23.70 -3.57
N LEU A 406 54.83 -24.52 -2.62
CA LEU A 406 55.55 -25.73 -2.20
C LEU A 406 54.77 -26.96 -2.66
N SER A 407 55.46 -28.00 -3.12
CA SER A 407 54.86 -29.33 -3.31
C SER A 407 55.49 -30.30 -2.32
N LEU A 408 54.66 -30.85 -1.44
CA LEU A 408 55.01 -31.89 -0.47
C LEU A 408 54.31 -33.18 -0.91
N THR A 409 55.09 -34.09 -1.47
CA THR A 409 54.60 -35.38 -2.00
C THR A 409 54.80 -36.47 -0.95
N ALA A 410 53.78 -37.30 -0.76
CA ALA A 410 53.79 -38.47 0.15
C ALA A 410 54.47 -38.23 1.52
N GLU A 411 53.99 -37.24 2.26
CA GLU A 411 54.11 -37.19 3.72
C GLU A 411 52.69 -37.22 4.30
N ASP A 412 52.36 -38.36 4.93
CA ASP A 412 51.36 -38.48 5.99
C ASP A 412 50.01 -37.79 5.76
N ASP A 413 48.95 -38.58 5.57
CA ASP A 413 47.56 -38.13 5.46
C ASP A 413 47.08 -37.26 6.66
N ALA A 414 47.90 -37.11 7.72
CA ALA A 414 47.70 -36.21 8.85
C ALA A 414 48.64 -34.97 8.92
N GLY A 415 49.78 -34.92 8.22
CA GLY A 415 50.72 -33.78 8.23
C GLY A 415 51.60 -33.65 9.50
N GLU A 416 51.91 -34.75 10.18
CA GLU A 416 52.74 -34.79 11.39
C GLU A 416 54.24 -34.98 11.05
N ALA A 417 55.12 -34.24 11.73
CA ALA A 417 56.56 -34.31 11.47
C ALA A 417 57.17 -35.66 11.90
N GLY A 418 57.95 -36.30 11.03
CA GLY A 418 58.71 -37.53 11.35
C GLY A 418 58.03 -38.85 10.96
N SER A 419 56.96 -38.81 10.17
CA SER A 419 56.27 -40.00 9.65
C SER A 419 57.06 -40.73 8.54
N THR A 420 56.95 -42.05 8.46
CA THR A 420 57.58 -42.89 7.42
C THR A 420 56.66 -43.06 6.22
N SER A 421 57.13 -42.68 5.03
CA SER A 421 56.39 -42.77 3.77
C SER A 421 56.08 -44.22 3.35
N THR A 422 54.83 -44.50 2.97
CA THR A 422 54.35 -45.83 2.50
C THR A 422 53.79 -45.83 1.08
N GLY A 423 53.94 -44.74 0.31
CA GLY A 423 53.40 -44.61 -1.06
C GLY A 423 54.32 -43.83 -1.99
N ASP A 424 54.09 -43.95 -3.31
CA ASP A 424 54.90 -43.25 -4.30
C ASP A 424 54.52 -41.76 -4.37
N CYS A 425 55.54 -40.92 -4.42
CA CYS A 425 55.40 -39.47 -4.53
C CYS A 425 54.68 -39.07 -5.83
N GLY A 426 53.69 -38.18 -5.71
CA GLY A 426 53.12 -37.46 -6.85
C GLY A 426 54.13 -36.53 -7.54
N GLY A 427 53.71 -35.89 -8.63
CA GLY A 427 54.51 -34.94 -9.40
C GLY A 427 54.27 -33.47 -9.01
N GLY A 428 55.26 -32.61 -9.24
CA GLY A 428 55.13 -31.17 -8.99
C GLY A 428 54.26 -30.45 -10.05
N VAL A 429 54.80 -30.26 -11.24
CA VAL A 429 54.09 -29.61 -12.36
C VAL A 429 54.17 -30.53 -13.57
N GLU A 430 53.03 -30.79 -14.18
CA GLU A 430 52.95 -31.48 -15.47
C GLU A 430 53.23 -30.49 -16.60
N VAL A 431 54.20 -30.84 -17.45
CA VAL A 431 54.49 -30.13 -18.70
C VAL A 431 54.41 -31.18 -19.79
N ASP A 432 53.21 -31.39 -20.32
CA ASP A 432 52.99 -32.20 -21.52
C ASP A 432 52.80 -31.28 -22.73
N GLY A 433 53.48 -31.61 -23.82
CA GLY A 433 53.58 -30.80 -25.03
C GLY A 433 52.71 -31.29 -26.19
N ALA A 434 51.70 -32.11 -25.88
CA ALA A 434 50.81 -32.73 -26.86
C ALA A 434 49.83 -31.73 -27.51
#